data_AF-A0A9W8C992-F1
#
_entry.id   AF-A0A9W8C992-F1
#
_cell.length_a   1.000
_cell.length_b   1.000
_cell.length_c   1.000
_cell.angle_alpha   90.00
_cell.angle_beta   90.00
_cell.angle_gamma   90.00
#
_symmetry.space_group_name_H-M   'P 1'
#
loop_
_entity.id
_entity.type
_entity.pdbx_description
1 polymer ?
#
loop_
_entity_poly.entity_id
_entity_poly.type
_entity_poly.pdbx_seq_one_letter_code
_entity_poly.pdbx_strand_id
1 'polypeptide(L)'
;MNTVLEDLRGIILRTLPTISKDTQQALMDNLLNSGLESTQDLKYVTQEDITDLLPAIQLRKLLEAFKKETEVVTLDLEILPSPIPAVSTPLVLPCSSPSSVPSVSNQGSSSSEDCGPSFQIKKTWPETFQIPWTTMPVDVRSAMADGKRPSPAARRQMVRVLADEMRKYELNPKRSQCVTVCQNIIRQYPQSFADLRDNGQVLGNGYTSLLIQLKNRIENLNRTTSFRQHRSSGDGLKRGPTDTYGCTRFQPDLPPEETDETVEQKRQRLDEIYHREGVNGVERVEVKQLMETTFCIQRRQINALPAPAITDLRGQWPYLFTQKGLYAHFELLTDINILRALELSMEECGRIIAEFFSNKPSNADVRAVLSLRSDLELFFFVIQLLMAHFSETQEGLILFANASSTAADVERTLALPATPRLILLGEKPGICIQQWMISFEGQIICAGIQPSFLSGLAAVFAIFYTFNVEYQAEAACTLEFIQRRFIGINPEKGTKGGRDVSKRTGKVPQKKKTVNTRVASLLKKLMDFE
;
A
#
# COMPACT_ATOMS: atom_id res chain seq x y z
N MET A 1 -54.07 24.68 1.14
CA MET A 1 -52.86 25.18 0.44
C MET A 1 -51.84 24.04 0.48
N ASN A 2 -51.28 23.65 -0.67
CA ASN A 2 -50.43 22.46 -0.80
C ASN A 2 -49.16 22.63 0.05
N THR A 3 -49.06 21.89 1.16
CA THR A 3 -47.89 21.86 2.05
C THR A 3 -46.59 21.55 1.30
N VAL A 4 -46.66 20.62 0.35
CA VAL A 4 -45.54 20.24 -0.54
C VAL A 4 -45.02 21.42 -1.37
N LEU A 5 -45.91 22.32 -1.80
CA LEU A 5 -45.54 23.51 -2.58
C LEU A 5 -44.76 24.49 -1.70
N GLU A 6 -45.20 24.71 -0.46
CA GLU A 6 -44.53 25.62 0.48
C GLU A 6 -43.15 25.08 0.89
N ASP A 7 -43.06 23.78 1.16
CA ASP A 7 -41.80 23.11 1.50
C ASP A 7 -40.81 23.16 0.33
N LEU A 8 -41.26 22.83 -0.88
CA LEU A 8 -40.44 22.90 -2.09
C LEU A 8 -39.94 24.32 -2.34
N ARG A 9 -40.80 25.33 -2.14
CA ARG A 9 -40.41 26.74 -2.25
C ARG A 9 -39.33 27.12 -1.24
N GLY A 10 -39.48 26.66 0.00
CA GLY A 10 -38.52 26.88 1.07
C GLY A 10 -37.14 26.28 0.75
N ILE A 11 -37.11 25.05 0.25
CA ILE A 11 -35.87 24.36 -0.13
C ILE A 11 -35.17 25.08 -1.29
N ILE A 12 -35.92 25.51 -2.31
CA ILE A 12 -35.35 26.25 -3.46
C ILE A 12 -34.76 27.59 -2.99
N LEU A 13 -35.47 28.36 -2.18
CA LEU A 13 -34.99 29.68 -1.71
C LEU A 13 -33.78 29.56 -0.77
N ARG A 14 -33.76 28.55 0.09
CA ARG A 14 -32.62 28.28 0.98
C ARG A 14 -31.36 27.94 0.16
N THR A 15 -31.54 27.24 -0.95
CA THR A 15 -30.42 26.77 -1.78
C THR A 15 -29.95 27.80 -2.80
N LEU A 16 -30.89 28.55 -3.39
CA LEU A 16 -30.65 29.56 -4.41
C LEU A 16 -31.34 30.87 -4.03
N PRO A 17 -30.80 31.65 -3.08
CA PRO A 17 -31.46 32.86 -2.56
C PRO A 17 -31.65 33.97 -3.59
N THR A 18 -30.87 33.96 -4.68
CA THR A 18 -30.87 34.97 -5.73
C THR A 18 -31.64 34.54 -6.99
N ILE A 19 -32.42 33.46 -6.93
CA ILE A 19 -33.21 32.99 -8.06
C ILE A 19 -34.35 33.97 -8.40
N SER A 20 -34.64 34.16 -9.69
CA SER A 20 -35.77 35.01 -10.11
C SER A 20 -37.11 34.33 -9.75
N LYS A 21 -38.15 35.13 -9.48
CA LYS A 21 -39.48 34.61 -9.15
C LYS A 21 -40.08 33.79 -10.30
N ASP A 22 -39.81 34.19 -11.54
CA ASP A 22 -40.31 33.51 -12.74
C ASP A 22 -39.61 32.16 -12.94
N THR A 23 -38.29 32.11 -12.75
CA THR A 23 -37.51 30.87 -12.81
C THR A 23 -37.86 29.92 -11.67
N GLN A 24 -38.11 30.45 -10.47
CA GLN A 24 -38.58 29.67 -9.33
C GLN A 24 -39.94 29.01 -9.62
N GLN A 25 -40.91 29.77 -10.13
CA GLN A 25 -42.22 29.24 -10.42
C GLN A 25 -42.16 28.18 -11.52
N ALA A 26 -41.39 28.43 -12.59
CA ALA A 26 -41.19 27.45 -13.67
C ALA A 26 -40.54 26.14 -13.19
N LEU A 27 -39.59 26.19 -12.26
CA LEU A 27 -39.01 25.00 -11.63
C LEU A 27 -40.05 24.21 -10.84
N MET A 28 -40.87 24.90 -10.05
CA MET A 28 -41.89 24.25 -9.24
C MET A 28 -42.97 23.58 -10.11
N ASP A 29 -43.43 24.28 -11.14
CA ASP A 29 -44.43 23.76 -12.07
C ASP A 29 -43.88 22.55 -12.85
N ASN A 30 -42.61 22.59 -13.27
CA ASN A 30 -41.97 21.47 -13.98
C ASN A 30 -41.83 20.23 -13.08
N LEU A 31 -41.40 20.41 -11.83
CA LEU A 31 -41.27 19.31 -10.88
C LEU A 31 -42.62 18.69 -10.50
N LEU A 32 -43.67 19.50 -10.35
CA LEU A 32 -45.03 19.00 -10.13
C LEU A 32 -45.57 18.24 -11.34
N ASN A 33 -45.35 18.75 -12.55
CA ASN A 33 -45.74 18.06 -13.79
C ASN A 33 -44.97 16.75 -14.01
N SER A 34 -43.80 16.61 -13.38
CA SER A 34 -42.99 15.39 -13.39
C SER A 34 -43.46 14.34 -12.38
N GLY A 35 -44.55 14.60 -11.65
CA GLY A 35 -45.17 13.66 -10.71
C GLY A 35 -44.65 13.77 -9.27
N LEU A 36 -44.12 14.93 -8.86
CA LEU A 36 -43.66 15.15 -7.49
C LEU A 36 -44.85 15.31 -6.54
N GLU A 37 -45.11 14.29 -5.71
CA GLU A 37 -46.23 14.24 -4.76
C GLU A 37 -45.81 14.58 -3.33
N SER A 38 -44.53 14.39 -2.99
CA SER A 38 -43.97 14.67 -1.66
C SER A 38 -42.53 15.18 -1.71
N THR A 39 -42.05 15.78 -0.62
CA THR A 39 -40.63 16.19 -0.49
C THR A 39 -39.67 15.00 -0.45
N GLN A 40 -40.15 13.78 -0.15
CA GLN A 40 -39.33 12.56 -0.23
C GLN A 40 -39.01 12.15 -1.66
N ASP A 41 -39.82 12.59 -2.64
CA ASP A 41 -39.61 12.26 -4.06
C ASP A 41 -38.48 13.08 -4.68
N LEU A 42 -37.98 14.10 -3.97
CA LEU A 42 -36.84 14.92 -4.39
C LEU A 42 -35.56 14.10 -4.61
N LYS A 43 -35.43 12.91 -4.00
CA LYS A 43 -34.31 11.98 -4.24
C LYS A 43 -34.28 11.40 -5.65
N TYR A 44 -35.41 11.43 -6.37
CA TYR A 44 -35.53 10.90 -7.73
C TYR A 44 -35.33 11.97 -8.81
N VAL A 45 -35.25 13.25 -8.43
CA VAL A 45 -35.02 14.35 -9.38
C VAL A 45 -33.60 14.28 -9.93
N THR A 46 -33.48 14.25 -11.24
CA THR A 46 -32.21 14.17 -11.96
C THR A 46 -31.86 15.49 -12.62
N GLN A 47 -30.66 15.58 -13.20
CA GLN A 47 -30.25 16.76 -13.94
C GLN A 47 -31.16 17.02 -15.15
N GLU A 48 -31.62 15.98 -15.84
CA GLU A 48 -32.43 16.11 -17.05
C GLU A 48 -33.76 16.84 -16.78
N ASP A 49 -34.32 16.65 -15.58
CA ASP A 49 -35.60 17.25 -15.16
C ASP A 49 -35.53 18.77 -14.95
N ILE A 50 -34.33 19.34 -14.81
CA ILE A 50 -34.12 20.78 -14.48
C ILE A 50 -33.05 21.46 -15.33
N THR A 51 -32.50 20.79 -16.35
CA THR A 51 -31.36 21.29 -17.16
C THR A 51 -31.64 22.61 -17.88
N ASP A 52 -32.87 22.83 -18.33
CA ASP A 52 -33.22 24.00 -19.14
C ASP A 52 -33.66 25.22 -18.32
N LEU A 53 -33.75 25.07 -16.99
CA LEU A 53 -34.30 26.11 -16.10
C LEU A 53 -33.22 26.80 -15.26
N LEU A 54 -32.02 26.22 -15.13
CA LEU A 54 -30.95 26.73 -14.28
C LEU A 54 -29.56 26.62 -14.93
N PRO A 55 -28.67 27.61 -14.69
CA PRO A 55 -27.25 27.46 -14.99
C PRO A 55 -26.66 26.23 -14.30
N ALA A 56 -25.72 25.56 -14.97
CA ALA A 56 -25.18 24.27 -14.55
C ALA A 56 -24.69 24.19 -13.08
N ILE A 57 -24.20 25.30 -12.51
CA ILE A 57 -23.74 25.35 -11.11
C ILE A 57 -24.92 25.45 -10.13
N GLN A 58 -25.94 26.24 -10.47
CA GLN A 58 -27.13 26.40 -9.62
C GLN A 58 -27.95 25.10 -9.61
N LEU A 59 -28.05 24.44 -10.77
CA LEU A 59 -28.64 23.12 -10.91
C LEU A 59 -27.98 22.10 -9.98
N ARG A 60 -26.65 22.00 -10.00
CA ARG A 60 -25.92 21.03 -9.16
C ARG A 60 -26.12 21.29 -7.68
N LYS A 61 -26.10 22.56 -7.26
CA LYS A 61 -26.38 22.94 -5.87
C LYS A 61 -27.79 22.53 -5.44
N LEU A 62 -28.77 22.70 -6.32
CA LEU A 62 -30.15 22.34 -6.05
C LEU A 62 -30.33 20.82 -5.92
N LEU A 63 -29.74 20.02 -6.82
CA LEU A 63 -29.78 18.56 -6.71
C LEU A 63 -29.09 18.03 -5.45
N GLU A 64 -28.00 18.66 -5.02
CA GLU A 64 -27.33 18.29 -3.78
C GLU A 64 -28.20 18.60 -2.55
N ALA A 65 -28.89 19.74 -2.55
CA ALA A 65 -29.83 20.10 -1.48
C ALA A 65 -31.03 19.15 -1.42
N PHE A 66 -31.57 18.74 -2.57
CA PHE A 66 -32.65 17.76 -2.65
C PHE A 66 -32.25 16.41 -2.03
N LYS A 67 -31.04 15.92 -2.28
CA LYS A 67 -30.53 14.69 -1.65
C LYS A 67 -30.41 14.81 -0.14
N LYS A 68 -29.85 15.93 0.35
CA LYS A 68 -29.70 16.19 1.79
C LYS A 68 -31.04 16.26 2.52
N GLU A 69 -32.07 16.86 1.91
CA GLU A 69 -33.39 16.95 2.54
C GLU A 69 -34.04 15.58 2.74
N THR A 70 -33.73 14.62 1.86
CA THR A 70 -34.26 13.25 1.96
C THR A 70 -33.47 12.34 2.89
N GLU A 71 -32.21 12.63 3.19
CA GLU A 71 -31.37 11.85 4.11
C GLU A 71 -31.63 12.19 5.59
N VAL A 72 -32.11 13.40 5.89
CA VAL A 72 -32.35 13.87 7.27
C VAL A 72 -33.61 13.23 7.91
N VAL A 73 -34.59 12.81 7.11
CA VAL A 73 -35.90 12.34 7.62
C VAL A 73 -35.89 10.84 8.00
N THR A 74 -34.86 10.07 7.61
CA THR A 74 -34.79 8.61 7.87
C THR A 74 -34.29 8.20 9.26
N LEU A 75 -34.10 9.14 10.20
CA LEU A 75 -33.45 8.87 11.51
C LEU A 75 -34.34 8.95 12.75
N ASP A 76 -35.67 9.02 12.63
CA ASP A 76 -36.55 9.02 13.81
C ASP A 76 -37.69 8.00 13.74
N LEU A 77 -37.90 7.36 14.89
CA LEU A 77 -38.94 6.37 15.28
C LEU A 77 -38.54 4.89 15.19
N GLU A 78 -38.01 4.35 16.30
CA GLU A 78 -38.63 3.19 16.96
C GLU A 78 -38.24 3.12 18.46
N ILE A 79 -39.27 3.04 19.30
CA ILE A 79 -39.24 3.11 20.77
C ILE A 79 -39.21 1.69 21.36
N LEU A 80 -38.39 1.51 22.40
CA LEU A 80 -38.21 0.35 23.30
C LEU A 80 -39.52 -0.27 23.87
N PRO A 81 -39.51 -1.54 24.34
CA PRO A 81 -39.33 -1.76 25.79
C PRO A 81 -38.59 -3.07 26.24
N SER A 82 -37.94 -3.00 27.42
CA SER A 82 -37.38 -4.13 28.21
C SER A 82 -38.46 -4.97 28.94
N PRO A 83 -38.14 -6.14 29.58
CA PRO A 83 -37.63 -6.15 30.98
C PRO A 83 -36.65 -7.31 31.38
N ILE A 84 -36.07 -7.21 32.59
CA ILE A 84 -35.09 -8.11 33.28
C ILE A 84 -35.81 -8.98 34.38
N PRO A 85 -35.18 -9.63 35.39
CA PRO A 85 -34.17 -10.73 35.52
C PRO A 85 -34.65 -11.94 36.38
N ALA A 86 -33.84 -13.02 36.51
CA ALA A 86 -33.71 -13.75 37.80
C ALA A 86 -32.39 -14.56 37.92
N VAL A 87 -31.85 -14.55 39.14
CA VAL A 87 -30.53 -15.03 39.62
C VAL A 87 -30.66 -16.36 40.35
N SER A 88 -29.63 -17.23 40.34
CA SER A 88 -28.98 -17.83 41.54
C SER A 88 -28.02 -18.99 41.23
N THR A 89 -26.74 -18.80 41.55
CA THR A 89 -25.71 -19.79 41.94
C THR A 89 -25.96 -20.26 43.41
N PRO A 90 -25.24 -21.24 44.06
CA PRO A 90 -23.80 -21.54 43.92
C PRO A 90 -23.24 -22.97 44.25
N LEU A 91 -21.92 -23.14 44.00
CA LEU A 91 -20.88 -23.98 44.68
C LEU A 91 -20.97 -25.54 44.63
N VAL A 92 -19.92 -26.38 44.74
CA VAL A 92 -18.47 -26.48 44.40
C VAL A 92 -18.08 -27.97 44.72
N LEU A 93 -17.26 -28.59 43.85
CA LEU A 93 -16.28 -29.75 43.91
C LEU A 93 -16.10 -30.57 45.24
N PRO A 94 -15.48 -31.81 45.28
CA PRO A 94 -14.35 -32.29 44.45
C PRO A 94 -14.12 -33.82 44.16
N CYS A 95 -13.21 -34.07 43.20
CA CYS A 95 -12.14 -35.10 43.04
C CYS A 95 -12.27 -36.58 43.49
N SER A 96 -11.90 -37.54 42.60
CA SER A 96 -10.65 -38.35 42.62
C SER A 96 -10.74 -39.68 41.83
N SER A 97 -9.60 -40.08 41.23
CA SER A 97 -9.27 -41.19 40.29
C SER A 97 -9.38 -42.63 40.86
N PRO A 98 -9.10 -43.76 40.13
CA PRO A 98 -7.79 -44.10 39.55
C PRO A 98 -7.74 -44.97 38.25
N SER A 99 -6.50 -45.14 37.81
CA SER A 99 -5.83 -45.79 36.67
C SER A 99 -6.20 -47.22 36.24
N SER A 100 -6.02 -47.53 34.94
CA SER A 100 -5.31 -48.74 34.45
C SER A 100 -5.09 -48.74 32.91
N VAL A 101 -3.91 -49.19 32.50
CA VAL A 101 -3.48 -49.63 31.15
C VAL A 101 -3.34 -51.17 31.22
N PRO A 102 -3.39 -51.99 30.13
CA PRO A 102 -2.57 -51.80 28.91
C PRO A 102 -3.06 -52.42 27.55
N SER A 103 -2.34 -52.04 26.48
CA SER A 103 -1.84 -52.83 25.32
C SER A 103 -2.74 -53.62 24.32
N VAL A 104 -2.58 -53.22 23.04
CA VAL A 104 -2.14 -54.00 21.84
C VAL A 104 -3.15 -54.75 20.93
N SER A 105 -3.06 -54.39 19.63
CA SER A 105 -3.22 -55.16 18.37
C SER A 105 -4.60 -55.41 17.71
N ASN A 106 -4.76 -54.73 16.56
CA ASN A 106 -5.00 -55.22 15.19
C ASN A 106 -6.30 -55.92 14.73
N GLN A 107 -6.83 -55.32 13.64
CA GLN A 107 -7.52 -55.88 12.45
C GLN A 107 -9.05 -56.02 12.42
N GLY A 108 -9.66 -55.41 11.38
CA GLY A 108 -10.67 -56.09 10.55
C GLY A 108 -12.10 -55.50 10.46
N SER A 109 -12.30 -54.52 9.57
CA SER A 109 -13.46 -54.22 8.69
C SER A 109 -14.96 -54.33 9.10
N SER A 110 -15.69 -53.26 8.69
CA SER A 110 -17.15 -53.11 8.36
C SER A 110 -18.17 -53.37 9.49
N SER A 111 -19.23 -52.59 9.74
CA SER A 111 -20.08 -51.68 8.94
C SER A 111 -21.00 -50.83 9.84
N SER A 112 -21.42 -49.65 9.35
CA SER A 112 -22.71 -48.92 9.57
C SER A 112 -23.10 -48.31 10.95
N GLU A 113 -23.32 -46.97 10.93
CA GLU A 113 -24.30 -46.12 11.66
C GLU A 113 -24.29 -46.16 13.22
N ASP A 114 -24.30 -45.08 14.02
CA ASP A 114 -24.89 -43.74 13.92
C ASP A 114 -24.27 -42.75 14.95
N CYS A 115 -24.54 -41.47 14.71
CA CYS A 115 -24.19 -40.17 15.31
C CYS A 115 -23.63 -40.01 16.75
N GLY A 116 -22.56 -39.21 16.82
CA GLY A 116 -22.26 -38.27 17.92
C GLY A 116 -21.93 -36.88 17.34
N PRO A 117 -22.23 -35.75 18.02
CA PRO A 117 -22.15 -34.42 17.44
C PRO A 117 -20.69 -33.99 17.28
N SER A 118 -20.12 -34.19 16.09
CA SER A 118 -18.85 -33.60 15.70
C SER A 118 -19.06 -32.11 15.43
N PHE A 119 -18.25 -31.26 16.07
CA PHE A 119 -18.13 -29.85 15.74
C PHE A 119 -17.81 -29.70 14.25
N GLN A 120 -18.83 -29.42 13.42
CA GLN A 120 -18.63 -29.17 12.00
C GLN A 120 -17.88 -27.85 11.82
N ILE A 121 -16.58 -27.94 11.59
CA ILE A 121 -15.78 -26.88 10.99
C ILE A 121 -16.41 -26.58 9.63
N LYS A 122 -17.13 -25.46 9.49
CA LYS A 122 -17.64 -24.99 8.20
C LYS A 122 -16.44 -24.70 7.30
N LYS A 123 -16.11 -25.63 6.40
CA LYS A 123 -15.04 -25.47 5.41
C LYS A 123 -15.34 -24.27 4.52
N THR A 124 -14.35 -23.40 4.33
CA THR A 124 -14.48 -22.24 3.45
C THR A 124 -14.45 -22.66 1.97
N TRP A 125 -15.02 -21.88 1.04
CA TRP A 125 -15.05 -22.26 -0.38
C TRP A 125 -13.69 -22.60 -1.00
N PRO A 126 -12.55 -21.98 -0.63
CA PRO A 126 -11.24 -22.36 -1.18
C PRO A 126 -10.80 -23.77 -0.76
N GLU A 127 -11.29 -24.28 0.38
CA GLU A 127 -11.01 -25.62 0.87
C GLU A 127 -11.87 -26.70 0.19
N THR A 128 -13.04 -26.31 -0.31
CA THR A 128 -13.96 -27.19 -1.05
C THR A 128 -13.87 -27.02 -2.57
N PHE A 129 -13.15 -26.00 -3.05
CA PHE A 129 -12.99 -25.67 -4.46
C PHE A 129 -12.39 -26.84 -5.25
N GLN A 130 -13.14 -27.29 -6.26
CA GLN A 130 -12.69 -28.35 -7.17
C GLN A 130 -12.02 -27.73 -8.40
N ILE A 131 -10.77 -28.12 -8.64
CA ILE A 131 -10.02 -27.62 -9.79
C ILE A 131 -10.62 -28.25 -11.06
N PRO A 132 -11.02 -27.46 -12.07
CA PRO A 132 -11.74 -27.94 -13.26
C PRO A 132 -10.81 -28.65 -14.26
N TRP A 133 -10.18 -29.75 -13.84
CA TRP A 133 -9.15 -30.44 -14.63
C TRP A 133 -9.66 -30.92 -16.00
N THR A 134 -10.94 -31.31 -16.10
CA THR A 134 -11.58 -31.75 -17.35
C THR A 134 -11.69 -30.63 -18.39
N THR A 135 -11.85 -29.38 -17.93
CA THR A 135 -11.95 -28.18 -18.77
C THR A 135 -10.58 -27.60 -19.13
N MET A 136 -9.49 -28.14 -18.57
CA MET A 136 -8.16 -27.63 -18.85
C MET A 136 -7.72 -27.95 -20.29
N PRO A 137 -6.93 -27.04 -20.92
CA PRO A 137 -6.40 -27.26 -22.26
C PRO A 137 -5.67 -28.59 -22.39
N VAL A 138 -5.74 -29.20 -23.58
CA VAL A 138 -5.12 -30.50 -23.86
C VAL A 138 -3.63 -30.48 -23.52
N ASP A 139 -2.90 -29.42 -23.93
CA ASP A 139 -1.48 -29.25 -23.65
C ASP A 139 -1.14 -29.25 -22.15
N VAL A 140 -2.05 -28.74 -21.31
CA VAL A 140 -1.88 -28.74 -19.85
C VAL A 140 -2.07 -30.15 -19.30
N ARG A 141 -3.12 -30.84 -19.75
CA ARG A 141 -3.40 -32.23 -19.34
C ARG A 141 -2.30 -33.20 -19.80
N SER A 142 -1.78 -33.05 -21.01
CA SER A 142 -0.65 -33.83 -21.53
C SER A 142 0.63 -33.57 -20.73
N ALA A 143 0.96 -32.30 -20.44
CA ALA A 143 2.13 -31.97 -19.63
C ALA A 143 2.02 -32.51 -18.19
N MET A 144 0.82 -32.53 -17.61
CA MET A 144 0.57 -33.14 -16.30
C MET A 144 0.75 -34.65 -16.32
N ALA A 145 0.26 -35.34 -17.36
CA ALA A 145 0.43 -36.78 -17.51
C ALA A 145 1.92 -37.17 -17.67
N ASP A 146 2.69 -36.33 -18.35
CA ASP A 146 4.13 -36.52 -18.56
C ASP A 146 4.99 -36.09 -17.35
N GLY A 147 4.38 -35.53 -16.30
CA GLY A 147 5.10 -34.98 -15.14
C GLY A 147 5.99 -33.78 -15.48
N LYS A 148 5.69 -33.06 -16.58
CA LYS A 148 6.46 -31.92 -17.08
C LYS A 148 5.76 -30.60 -16.80
N ARG A 149 6.54 -29.51 -16.76
CA ARG A 149 6.02 -28.15 -16.66
C ARG A 149 5.31 -27.78 -17.98
N PRO A 150 4.04 -27.34 -17.96
CA PRO A 150 3.36 -26.89 -19.17
C PRO A 150 4.08 -25.69 -19.80
N SER A 151 3.95 -25.55 -21.12
CA SER A 151 4.49 -24.40 -21.85
C SER A 151 3.94 -23.08 -21.27
N PRO A 152 4.67 -21.94 -21.39
CA PRO A 152 4.19 -20.66 -20.89
C PRO A 152 2.80 -20.26 -21.44
N ALA A 153 2.49 -20.62 -22.69
CA ALA A 153 1.19 -20.37 -23.29
C ALA A 153 0.08 -21.24 -22.67
N ALA A 154 0.33 -22.54 -22.52
CA ALA A 154 -0.59 -23.48 -21.90
C ALA A 154 -0.87 -23.13 -20.44
N ARG A 155 0.18 -22.77 -19.68
CA ARG A 155 0.07 -22.32 -18.28
C ARG A 155 -0.77 -21.05 -18.13
N ARG A 156 -0.61 -20.07 -19.03
CA ARG A 156 -1.48 -18.86 -19.03
C ARG A 156 -2.94 -19.22 -19.28
N GLN A 157 -3.21 -20.18 -20.17
CA GLN A 157 -4.58 -20.61 -20.43
C GLN A 157 -5.20 -21.33 -19.24
N MET A 158 -4.43 -22.18 -18.54
CA MET A 158 -4.84 -22.79 -17.27
C MET A 158 -5.24 -21.73 -16.24
N VAL A 159 -4.41 -20.68 -16.09
CA VAL A 159 -4.66 -19.58 -15.15
C VAL A 159 -5.95 -18.81 -15.50
N ARG A 160 -6.29 -18.66 -16.79
CA ARG A 160 -7.56 -18.04 -17.20
C ARG A 160 -8.75 -18.88 -16.74
N VAL A 161 -8.74 -20.18 -17.02
CA VAL A 161 -9.80 -21.12 -16.61
C VAL A 161 -9.96 -21.11 -15.08
N LEU A 162 -8.85 -21.17 -14.34
CA LEU A 162 -8.86 -21.09 -12.87
C LEU A 162 -9.48 -19.78 -12.35
N ALA A 163 -9.05 -18.64 -12.89
CA ALA A 163 -9.57 -17.35 -12.48
C ALA A 163 -11.07 -17.21 -12.78
N ASP A 164 -11.52 -17.71 -13.93
CA ASP A 164 -12.93 -17.64 -14.33
C ASP A 164 -13.80 -18.54 -13.42
N GLU A 165 -13.34 -19.73 -13.04
CA GLU A 165 -14.05 -20.61 -12.09
C GLU A 165 -14.05 -20.06 -10.66
N MET A 166 -12.92 -19.56 -10.16
CA MET A 166 -12.85 -18.98 -8.81
C MET A 166 -13.77 -17.76 -8.66
N ARG A 167 -13.93 -16.97 -9.72
CA ARG A 167 -14.80 -15.78 -9.73
C ARG A 167 -16.29 -16.10 -9.67
N LYS A 168 -16.69 -17.36 -9.84
CA LYS A 168 -18.07 -17.81 -9.58
C LYS A 168 -18.41 -17.84 -8.08
N TYR A 169 -17.39 -17.95 -7.23
CA TYR A 169 -17.54 -17.91 -5.77
C TYR A 169 -17.37 -16.50 -5.22
N GLU A 170 -16.33 -15.79 -5.67
CA GLU A 170 -16.00 -14.45 -5.19
C GLU A 170 -15.30 -13.66 -6.30
N LEU A 171 -15.83 -12.47 -6.65
CA LEU A 171 -15.30 -11.68 -7.78
C LEU A 171 -13.85 -11.25 -7.57
N ASN A 172 -13.44 -11.00 -6.32
CA ASN A 172 -12.07 -10.62 -5.95
C ASN A 172 -11.56 -11.45 -4.76
N PRO A 173 -11.23 -12.74 -4.93
CA PRO A 173 -10.71 -13.59 -3.86
C PRO A 173 -9.48 -12.98 -3.20
N LYS A 174 -9.45 -13.00 -1.86
CA LYS A 174 -8.31 -12.63 -1.05
C LYS A 174 -7.08 -13.47 -1.40
N ARG A 175 -5.89 -12.92 -1.14
CA ARG A 175 -4.63 -13.62 -1.39
C ARG A 175 -4.56 -14.98 -0.68
N SER A 176 -5.00 -15.06 0.57
CA SER A 176 -5.04 -16.31 1.35
C SER A 176 -5.87 -17.40 0.68
N GLN A 177 -7.03 -17.05 0.12
CA GLN A 177 -7.90 -17.97 -0.62
C GLN A 177 -7.22 -18.46 -1.91
N CYS A 178 -6.53 -17.56 -2.63
CA CYS A 178 -5.75 -17.94 -3.82
C CYS A 178 -4.57 -18.87 -3.46
N VAL A 179 -3.94 -18.65 -2.29
CA VAL A 179 -2.88 -19.53 -1.78
C VAL A 179 -3.41 -20.94 -1.56
N THR A 180 -4.56 -21.11 -0.90
CA THR A 180 -5.17 -22.43 -0.67
C THR A 180 -5.38 -23.19 -1.98
N VAL A 181 -5.91 -22.53 -3.01
CA VAL A 181 -6.13 -23.15 -4.33
C VAL A 181 -4.79 -23.52 -5.00
N CYS A 182 -3.79 -22.65 -4.95
CA CYS A 182 -2.47 -22.93 -5.53
C CYS A 182 -1.76 -24.09 -4.83
N GLN A 183 -1.86 -24.17 -3.50
CA GLN A 183 -1.33 -25.27 -2.71
C GLN A 183 -1.99 -26.60 -3.09
N ASN A 184 -3.31 -26.61 -3.27
CA ASN A 184 -4.02 -27.82 -3.69
C ASN A 184 -3.59 -28.31 -5.08
N ILE A 185 -3.39 -27.39 -6.03
CA ILE A 185 -2.85 -27.72 -7.36
C ILE A 185 -1.46 -28.36 -7.25
N ILE A 186 -0.57 -27.77 -6.45
CA ILE A 186 0.82 -28.23 -6.33
C ILE A 186 0.93 -29.52 -5.54
N ARG A 187 0.08 -29.74 -4.53
CA ARG A 187 -0.01 -31.02 -3.84
C ARG A 187 -0.40 -32.16 -4.78
N GLN A 188 -1.26 -31.90 -5.76
CA GLN A 188 -1.68 -32.91 -6.75
C GLN A 188 -0.63 -33.10 -7.85
N TYR A 189 0.02 -32.02 -8.31
CA TYR A 189 0.93 -32.06 -9.47
C TYR A 189 2.20 -31.23 -9.23
N PRO A 190 3.10 -31.68 -8.33
CA PRO A 190 4.25 -30.89 -7.90
C PRO A 190 5.25 -30.65 -9.04
N GLN A 191 5.55 -31.67 -9.85
CA GLN A 191 6.53 -31.55 -10.95
C GLN A 191 6.07 -30.62 -12.08
N SER A 192 4.76 -30.46 -12.26
CA SER A 192 4.20 -29.63 -13.33
C SER A 192 4.01 -28.17 -12.93
N PHE A 193 3.73 -27.87 -11.66
CA PHE A 193 3.32 -26.53 -11.24
C PHE A 193 4.15 -25.91 -10.12
N ALA A 194 4.91 -26.71 -9.35
CA ALA A 194 5.76 -26.16 -8.32
C ALA A 194 6.90 -25.33 -8.94
N ASP A 195 7.38 -24.35 -8.20
CA ASP A 195 8.61 -23.65 -8.51
C ASP A 195 9.77 -24.54 -8.09
N LEU A 196 10.45 -25.13 -9.08
CA LEU A 196 11.55 -26.07 -8.89
C LEU A 196 12.84 -25.46 -9.46
N ARG A 197 13.98 -25.75 -8.81
CA ARG A 197 15.32 -25.50 -9.34
C ARG A 197 15.70 -26.57 -10.37
N ASP A 198 16.80 -26.34 -11.09
CA ASP A 198 17.34 -27.31 -12.07
C ASP A 198 17.70 -28.67 -11.46
N ASN A 199 17.98 -28.70 -10.15
CA ASN A 199 18.24 -29.92 -9.39
C ASN A 199 16.97 -30.58 -8.79
N GLY A 200 15.78 -30.08 -9.13
CA GLY A 200 14.48 -30.62 -8.67
C GLY A 200 14.04 -30.16 -7.26
N GLN A 201 14.80 -29.30 -6.58
CA GLN A 201 14.42 -28.78 -5.27
C GLN A 201 13.35 -27.68 -5.38
N VAL A 202 12.40 -27.67 -4.43
CA VAL A 202 11.35 -26.64 -4.35
C VAL A 202 11.95 -25.29 -3.95
N LEU A 203 11.63 -24.25 -4.73
CA LEU A 203 12.02 -22.87 -4.50
C LEU A 203 11.02 -22.19 -3.54
N GLY A 204 11.51 -21.77 -2.38
CA GLY A 204 10.69 -21.15 -1.34
C GLY A 204 9.50 -22.03 -0.94
N ASN A 205 8.31 -21.44 -0.98
CA ASN A 205 7.02 -22.08 -0.71
C ASN A 205 6.42 -22.81 -1.93
N GLY A 206 7.11 -22.81 -3.09
CA GLY A 206 6.80 -23.66 -4.25
C GLY A 206 5.61 -23.21 -5.11
N TYR A 207 4.77 -22.28 -4.66
CA TYR A 207 3.57 -21.83 -5.39
C TYR A 207 3.59 -20.37 -5.84
N THR A 208 4.70 -19.67 -5.64
CA THR A 208 4.81 -18.22 -5.81
C THR A 208 4.48 -17.78 -7.23
N SER A 209 5.05 -18.43 -8.24
CA SER A 209 4.82 -18.04 -9.64
C SER A 209 3.38 -18.27 -10.09
N LEU A 210 2.75 -19.36 -9.64
CA LEU A 210 1.35 -19.66 -9.95
C LEU A 210 0.40 -18.68 -9.27
N LEU A 211 0.65 -18.38 -8.00
CA LEU A 211 -0.13 -17.42 -7.21
C LEU A 211 -0.11 -16.02 -7.84
N ILE A 212 1.05 -15.54 -8.26
CA ILE A 212 1.19 -14.24 -8.92
C ILE A 212 0.38 -14.20 -10.22
N GLN A 213 0.52 -15.23 -11.07
CA GLN A 213 -0.22 -15.30 -12.34
C GLN A 213 -1.74 -15.29 -12.12
N LEU A 214 -2.21 -16.05 -11.14
CA LEU A 214 -3.63 -16.16 -10.78
C LEU A 214 -4.19 -14.84 -10.25
N LYS A 215 -3.49 -14.21 -9.30
CA LYS A 215 -3.96 -12.95 -8.70
C LYS A 215 -3.96 -11.80 -9.72
N ASN A 216 -2.92 -11.70 -10.54
CA ASN A 216 -2.85 -10.71 -11.62
C ASN A 216 -3.99 -10.88 -12.63
N ARG A 217 -4.39 -12.12 -12.94
CA ARG A 217 -5.52 -12.36 -13.86
C ARG A 217 -6.85 -11.90 -13.26
N ILE A 218 -7.11 -12.24 -12.00
CA ILE A 218 -8.35 -11.84 -11.30
C ILE A 218 -8.43 -10.30 -11.22
N GLU A 219 -7.34 -9.63 -10.84
CA GLU A 219 -7.30 -8.17 -10.77
C GLU A 219 -7.54 -7.52 -12.13
N ASN A 220 -6.94 -8.05 -13.20
CA ASN A 220 -7.18 -7.58 -14.55
C ASN A 220 -8.65 -7.74 -14.99
N LEU A 221 -9.33 -8.78 -14.52
CA LEU A 221 -10.75 -8.99 -14.77
C LEU A 221 -11.66 -8.05 -13.97
N ASN A 222 -11.16 -7.50 -12.86
CA ASN A 222 -11.91 -6.60 -11.99
C ASN A 222 -11.68 -5.11 -12.29
N ARG A 223 -10.75 -4.79 -13.21
CA ARG A 223 -10.57 -3.42 -13.70
C ARG A 223 -11.78 -3.00 -14.53
N THR A 224 -12.60 -2.07 -14.01
CA THR A 224 -13.60 -1.36 -14.82
C THR A 224 -12.89 -0.41 -15.77
N THR A 225 -13.24 -0.42 -17.05
CA THR A 225 -12.71 0.50 -18.06
C THR A 225 -13.24 1.91 -17.82
N SER A 226 -12.62 2.66 -16.90
CA SER A 226 -12.77 4.12 -16.83
C SER A 226 -11.40 4.79 -16.90
N PHE A 227 -11.01 5.15 -18.12
CA PHE A 227 -9.89 6.06 -18.36
C PHE A 227 -10.45 7.34 -18.99
N ARG A 228 -10.88 8.32 -18.19
CA ARG A 228 -11.06 9.71 -18.63
C ARG A 228 -10.74 10.71 -17.52
N GLN A 229 -9.85 11.65 -17.88
CA GLN A 229 -9.68 13.03 -17.37
C GLN A 229 -9.21 13.17 -15.91
N HIS A 230 -8.09 13.85 -15.59
CA HIS A 230 -7.73 15.22 -15.97
C HIS A 230 -6.22 15.42 -16.12
N ARG A 231 -5.83 16.26 -17.09
CA ARG A 231 -4.61 17.07 -17.05
C ARG A 231 -5.05 18.51 -16.82
N SER A 232 -4.41 19.19 -15.87
CA SER A 232 -4.31 20.65 -15.86
C SER A 232 -2.87 21.03 -15.47
N SER A 233 -2.35 22.03 -16.17
CA SER A 233 -0.97 22.50 -16.12
C SER A 233 -0.75 23.50 -14.97
N GLY A 234 0.43 23.44 -14.35
CA GLY A 234 0.94 24.42 -13.39
C GLY A 234 2.43 24.16 -13.17
N ASP A 235 3.20 25.25 -13.09
CA ASP A 235 4.66 25.34 -13.02
C ASP A 235 5.21 24.87 -11.65
N GLY A 236 6.41 24.28 -11.63
CA GLY A 236 7.14 23.86 -10.41
C GLY A 236 6.54 22.70 -9.59
N LEU A 237 7.30 21.62 -9.42
CA LEU A 237 7.02 20.46 -8.52
C LEU A 237 5.70 19.71 -8.80
N LYS A 238 5.69 18.91 -9.87
CA LYS A 238 4.65 17.90 -10.07
C LYS A 238 4.93 16.71 -9.15
N ARG A 239 4.19 16.56 -8.05
CA ARG A 239 3.92 15.22 -7.46
C ARG A 239 2.75 14.65 -8.27
N GLY A 240 3.04 13.75 -9.22
CA GLY A 240 2.02 13.15 -10.07
C GLY A 240 1.05 12.25 -9.28
N PRO A 241 -0.09 11.85 -9.87
CA PRO A 241 -0.94 10.81 -9.32
C PRO A 241 -0.14 9.50 -9.34
N THR A 242 0.50 9.19 -8.22
CA THR A 242 1.31 7.99 -8.07
C THR A 242 0.37 6.87 -7.66
N ASP A 243 0.02 6.07 -8.66
CA ASP A 243 -0.59 4.74 -8.54
C ASP A 243 0.04 3.99 -7.34
N THR A 244 -0.80 3.36 -6.51
CA THR A 244 -0.53 2.80 -5.19
C THR A 244 0.66 1.83 -5.19
N TYR A 245 1.88 2.34 -5.03
CA TYR A 245 3.12 1.60 -5.29
C TYR A 245 3.46 0.68 -4.11
N GLY A 246 2.93 -0.53 -4.07
CA GLY A 246 3.09 -1.43 -2.92
C GLY A 246 2.42 -0.95 -1.63
N CYS A 247 1.86 0.26 -1.62
CA CYS A 247 1.09 0.76 -0.50
C CYS A 247 -0.28 0.08 -0.47
N THR A 248 -0.53 -0.75 0.53
CA THR A 248 -1.83 -1.37 0.79
C THR A 248 -2.80 -0.40 1.48
N ARG A 249 -2.29 0.62 2.19
CA ARG A 249 -3.09 1.59 2.95
C ARG A 249 -2.76 3.05 2.62
N PHE A 250 -2.79 3.41 1.34
CA PHE A 250 -2.38 4.75 0.89
C PHE A 250 -3.24 5.91 1.44
N GLN A 251 -4.55 5.69 1.49
CA GLN A 251 -5.55 6.63 2.00
C GLN A 251 -6.69 5.84 2.65
N PRO A 252 -6.50 5.31 3.87
CA PRO A 252 -7.52 4.52 4.52
C PRO A 252 -8.65 5.41 5.04
N ASP A 253 -9.84 4.85 5.08
CA ASP A 253 -11.00 5.44 5.72
C ASP A 253 -10.82 5.49 7.24
N LEU A 254 -11.68 6.26 7.91
CA LEU A 254 -11.76 6.25 9.37
C LEU A 254 -12.06 4.83 9.88
N PRO A 255 -11.42 4.39 10.98
CA PRO A 255 -11.82 3.16 11.64
C PRO A 255 -13.31 3.21 12.02
N PRO A 256 -14.06 2.09 11.93
CA PRO A 256 -15.51 2.09 12.21
C PRO A 256 -15.89 2.55 13.62
N GLU A 257 -14.95 2.44 14.56
CA GLU A 257 -15.11 2.81 15.97
C GLU A 257 -14.82 4.30 16.23
N GLU A 258 -14.36 5.04 15.22
CA GLU A 258 -13.88 6.41 15.34
C GLU A 258 -14.69 7.40 14.51
N THR A 259 -14.77 8.63 14.98
CA THR A 259 -15.30 9.78 14.23
C THR A 259 -14.19 10.79 13.94
N ASP A 260 -14.43 11.76 13.05
CA ASP A 260 -13.44 12.83 12.82
C ASP A 260 -13.09 13.57 14.13
N GLU A 261 -14.04 13.75 15.04
CA GLU A 261 -13.80 14.36 16.35
C GLU A 261 -12.93 13.49 17.26
N THR A 262 -13.17 12.18 17.33
CA THR A 262 -12.38 11.30 18.22
C THR A 262 -10.94 11.18 17.74
N VAL A 263 -10.72 11.11 16.42
CA VAL A 263 -9.37 11.05 15.86
C VAL A 263 -8.62 12.37 16.03
N GLU A 264 -9.31 13.52 15.94
CA GLU A 264 -8.70 14.83 16.24
C GLU A 264 -8.36 14.97 17.73
N GLN A 265 -9.19 14.48 18.65
CA GLN A 265 -8.84 14.42 20.08
C GLN A 265 -7.60 13.55 20.32
N LYS A 266 -7.46 12.43 19.62
CA LYS A 266 -6.27 11.57 19.68
C LYS A 266 -5.02 12.25 19.12
N ARG A 267 -5.16 13.08 18.08
CA ARG A 267 -4.07 13.94 17.60
C ARG A 267 -3.66 14.98 18.64
N GLN A 268 -4.62 15.67 19.26
CA GLN A 268 -4.33 16.63 20.33
C GLN A 268 -3.62 15.96 21.50
N ARG A 269 -4.02 14.72 21.84
CA ARG A 269 -3.33 13.93 22.85
C ARG A 269 -1.88 13.62 22.50
N LEU A 270 -1.57 13.30 21.23
CA LEU A 270 -0.19 13.13 20.77
C LEU A 270 0.62 14.42 20.94
N ASP A 271 0.02 15.57 20.63
CA ASP A 271 0.65 16.88 20.76
C ASP A 271 0.95 17.24 22.23
N GLU A 272 0.01 16.95 23.15
CA GLU A 272 0.21 17.11 24.60
C GLU A 272 1.37 16.28 25.13
N ILE A 273 1.48 15.01 24.69
CA ILE A 273 2.57 14.12 25.11
C ILE A 273 3.90 14.66 24.58
N TYR A 274 3.93 15.13 23.32
CA TYR A 274 5.13 15.71 22.73
C TYR A 274 5.56 17.01 23.44
N HIS A 275 4.63 17.89 23.80
CA HIS A 275 4.96 19.10 24.56
C HIS A 275 5.56 18.79 25.94
N ARG A 276 5.13 17.69 26.57
CA ARG A 276 5.58 17.30 27.91
C ARG A 276 6.90 16.53 27.90
N GLU A 277 7.09 15.65 26.93
CA GLU A 277 8.16 14.63 26.93
C GLU A 277 9.08 14.70 25.72
N GLY A 278 8.73 15.53 24.73
CA GLY A 278 9.43 15.64 23.47
C GLY A 278 9.50 14.30 22.73
N VAL A 279 10.65 14.08 22.07
CA VAL A 279 10.93 12.87 21.29
C VAL A 279 10.92 11.61 22.16
N ASN A 280 11.23 11.71 23.47
CA ASN A 280 11.27 10.55 24.37
C ASN A 280 9.89 9.88 24.54
N GLY A 281 8.79 10.61 24.31
CA GLY A 281 7.44 10.04 24.34
C GLY A 281 7.21 8.95 23.28
N VAL A 282 8.08 8.83 22.25
CA VAL A 282 7.99 7.80 21.20
C VAL A 282 8.05 6.37 21.76
N GLU A 283 8.63 6.18 22.95
CA GLU A 283 8.71 4.87 23.62
C GLU A 283 7.38 4.45 24.28
N ARG A 284 6.41 5.36 24.41
CA ARG A 284 5.12 5.05 25.03
C ARG A 284 4.27 4.15 24.14
N VAL A 285 3.71 3.12 24.74
CA VAL A 285 2.68 2.27 24.11
C VAL A 285 1.48 3.11 23.67
N GLU A 286 1.09 4.11 24.48
CA GLU A 286 0.03 5.07 24.16
C GLU A 286 0.32 5.83 22.85
N VAL A 287 1.54 6.36 22.67
CA VAL A 287 1.92 7.08 21.45
C VAL A 287 1.86 6.16 20.23
N LYS A 288 2.31 4.91 20.35
CA LYS A 288 2.19 3.92 19.27
C LYS A 288 0.73 3.70 18.85
N GLN A 289 -0.16 3.45 19.81
CA GLN A 289 -1.59 3.21 19.56
C GLN A 289 -2.28 4.45 18.95
N LEU A 290 -1.95 5.63 19.46
CA LEU A 290 -2.48 6.89 18.93
C LEU A 290 -1.99 7.15 17.50
N MET A 291 -0.70 6.93 17.21
CA MET A 291 -0.15 7.05 15.85
C MET A 291 -0.81 6.07 14.87
N GLU A 292 -1.06 4.83 15.29
CA GLU A 292 -1.77 3.83 14.47
C GLU A 292 -3.24 4.22 14.23
N THR A 293 -3.95 4.67 15.26
CA THR A 293 -5.37 5.05 15.15
C THR A 293 -5.57 6.30 14.29
N THR A 294 -4.66 7.28 14.43
CA THR A 294 -4.69 8.54 13.67
C THR A 294 -4.09 8.42 12.27
N PHE A 295 -3.66 7.23 11.85
CA PHE A 295 -3.04 7.01 10.55
C PHE A 295 -3.90 7.52 9.38
N CYS A 296 -5.22 7.36 9.45
CA CYS A 296 -6.15 7.85 8.42
C CYS A 296 -6.06 9.37 8.20
N ILE A 297 -6.04 10.16 9.28
CA ILE A 297 -5.94 11.62 9.19
C ILE A 297 -4.51 12.08 8.86
N GLN A 298 -3.48 11.36 9.32
CA GLN A 298 -2.10 11.58 8.88
C GLN A 298 -1.99 11.45 7.35
N ARG A 299 -2.55 10.37 6.78
CA ARG A 299 -2.59 10.17 5.32
C ARG A 299 -3.37 11.27 4.60
N ARG A 300 -4.54 11.65 5.13
CA ARG A 300 -5.40 12.71 4.58
C ARG A 300 -4.65 14.04 4.49
N GLN A 301 -3.89 14.41 5.51
CA GLN A 301 -3.12 15.65 5.54
C GLN A 301 -1.85 15.57 4.67
N ILE A 302 -1.10 14.45 4.73
CA ILE A 302 0.09 14.25 3.88
C ILE A 302 -0.27 14.29 2.38
N ASN A 303 -1.40 13.70 2.01
CA ASN A 303 -1.86 13.63 0.63
C ASN A 303 -2.71 14.85 0.20
N ALA A 304 -2.85 15.87 1.05
CA ALA A 304 -3.63 17.06 0.74
C ALA A 304 -3.09 17.80 -0.49
N LEU A 305 -3.98 18.49 -1.20
CA LEU A 305 -3.65 19.31 -2.37
C LEU A 305 -4.15 20.74 -2.14
N PRO A 306 -3.28 21.77 -2.14
CA PRO A 306 -1.83 21.70 -2.35
C PRO A 306 -1.09 20.95 -1.22
N ALA A 307 0.08 20.39 -1.55
CA ALA A 307 0.88 19.66 -0.57
C ALA A 307 1.31 20.59 0.58
N PRO A 308 1.15 20.17 1.84
CA PRO A 308 1.60 20.96 2.99
C PRO A 308 3.13 21.01 3.03
N ALA A 309 3.68 22.10 3.60
CA ALA A 309 5.11 22.19 3.85
C ALA A 309 5.53 21.12 4.88
N ILE A 310 6.74 20.59 4.75
CA ILE A 310 7.21 19.57 5.68
C ILE A 310 7.33 20.11 7.11
N THR A 311 7.56 21.43 7.27
CA THR A 311 7.52 22.13 8.57
C THR A 311 6.16 22.02 9.24
N ASP A 312 5.09 22.20 8.47
CA ASP A 312 3.72 22.22 8.99
C ASP A 312 3.28 20.80 9.37
N LEU A 313 3.65 19.82 8.55
CA LEU A 313 3.48 18.40 8.88
C LEU A 313 4.25 18.02 10.15
N ARG A 314 5.47 18.52 10.31
CA ARG A 314 6.29 18.26 11.51
C ARG A 314 5.70 18.89 12.76
N GLY A 315 5.11 20.08 12.65
CA GLY A 315 4.39 20.72 13.74
C GLY A 315 3.16 19.92 14.17
N GLN A 316 2.42 19.34 13.21
CA GLN A 316 1.20 18.57 13.51
C GLN A 316 1.47 17.12 13.95
N TRP A 317 2.55 16.51 13.44
CA TRP A 317 2.88 15.09 13.65
C TRP A 317 4.35 14.88 14.01
N PRO A 318 4.85 15.45 15.11
CA PRO A 318 6.28 15.39 15.41
C PRO A 318 6.82 13.96 15.56
N TYR A 319 6.01 13.02 16.06
CA TYR A 319 6.40 11.61 16.17
C TYR A 319 6.57 10.90 14.82
N LEU A 320 5.93 11.37 13.75
CA LEU A 320 6.13 10.85 12.38
C LEU A 320 7.57 11.09 11.89
N PHE A 321 8.23 12.12 12.41
CA PHE A 321 9.59 12.55 12.05
C PHE A 321 10.68 11.91 12.92
N THR A 322 10.34 10.81 13.61
CA THR A 322 11.29 9.98 14.35
C THR A 322 11.65 8.75 13.53
N GLN A 323 12.82 8.14 13.80
CA GLN A 323 13.22 6.89 13.14
C GLN A 323 12.13 5.80 13.28
N LYS A 324 11.55 5.64 14.48
CA LYS A 324 10.47 4.68 14.74
C LYS A 324 9.19 5.04 14.01
N GLY A 325 8.82 6.32 14.00
CA GLY A 325 7.64 6.82 13.29
C GLY A 325 7.73 6.57 11.78
N LEU A 326 8.86 6.88 11.15
CA LEU A 326 9.08 6.62 9.73
C LEU A 326 8.95 5.13 9.38
N TYR A 327 9.54 4.25 10.19
CA TYR A 327 9.46 2.80 9.98
C TYR A 327 8.04 2.27 10.15
N ALA A 328 7.38 2.62 11.26
CA ALA A 328 6.02 2.17 11.54
C ALA A 328 5.03 2.67 10.48
N HIS A 329 5.18 3.93 10.05
CA HIS A 329 4.31 4.51 9.02
C HIS A 329 4.53 3.85 7.66
N PHE A 330 5.77 3.54 7.31
CA PHE A 330 6.09 2.76 6.10
C PHE A 330 5.49 1.35 6.19
N GLU A 331 5.66 0.66 7.31
CA GLU A 331 5.14 -0.68 7.51
C GLU A 331 3.61 -0.71 7.46
N LEU A 332 2.91 0.26 8.04
CA LEU A 332 1.46 0.42 7.89
C LEU A 332 1.06 0.70 6.44
N LEU A 333 1.86 1.48 5.71
CA LEU A 333 1.60 1.80 4.31
C LEU A 333 1.71 0.57 3.42
N THR A 334 2.73 -0.27 3.60
CA THR A 334 3.10 -1.31 2.62
C THR A 334 3.00 -2.74 3.15
N ASP A 335 2.70 -2.94 4.43
CA ASP A 335 2.80 -4.20 5.17
C ASP A 335 4.22 -4.84 5.09
N ILE A 336 5.27 -4.01 4.99
CA ILE A 336 6.67 -4.45 4.89
C ILE A 336 7.48 -3.81 6.02
N ASN A 337 8.13 -4.65 6.82
CA ASN A 337 9.14 -4.18 7.76
C ASN A 337 10.42 -3.82 7.00
N ILE A 338 10.62 -2.52 6.75
CA ILE A 338 11.67 -2.01 5.85
C ILE A 338 13.09 -2.39 6.28
N LEU A 339 13.39 -2.27 7.58
CA LEU A 339 14.71 -2.58 8.10
C LEU A 339 15.00 -4.06 7.90
N ARG A 340 14.07 -4.93 8.30
CA ARG A 340 14.22 -6.38 8.15
C ARG A 340 14.31 -6.82 6.68
N ALA A 341 13.57 -6.18 5.78
CA ALA A 341 13.63 -6.47 4.35
C ALA A 341 15.00 -6.15 3.76
N LEU A 342 15.60 -5.03 4.14
CA LEU A 342 16.95 -4.66 3.70
C LEU A 342 18.02 -5.59 4.30
N GLU A 343 17.90 -5.95 5.59
CA GLU A 343 18.79 -6.91 6.25
C GLU A 343 18.83 -8.25 5.50
N LEU A 344 17.66 -8.87 5.31
CA LEU A 344 17.52 -10.13 4.59
C LEU A 344 18.10 -10.07 3.19
N SER A 345 17.78 -9.01 2.45
CA SER A 345 18.24 -8.87 1.07
C SER A 345 19.75 -8.75 0.95
N MET A 346 20.41 -8.12 1.93
CA MET A 346 21.86 -8.04 1.93
C MET A 346 22.53 -9.36 2.33
N GLU A 347 21.94 -10.09 3.28
CA GLU A 347 22.37 -11.45 3.62
C GLU A 347 22.31 -12.37 2.38
N GLU A 348 21.23 -12.27 1.60
CA GLU A 348 20.97 -13.11 0.42
C GLU A 348 21.78 -12.70 -0.81
N CYS A 349 21.77 -11.42 -1.21
CA CYS A 349 22.34 -10.98 -2.49
C CYS A 349 23.44 -9.91 -2.39
N GLY A 350 23.73 -9.38 -1.20
CA GLY A 350 24.76 -8.34 -1.01
C GLY A 350 26.15 -8.77 -1.49
N ARG A 351 26.58 -9.96 -1.07
CA ARG A 351 27.85 -10.56 -1.49
C ARG A 351 27.88 -10.86 -2.99
N ILE A 352 26.76 -11.32 -3.53
CA ILE A 352 26.62 -11.64 -4.96
C ILE A 352 26.80 -10.38 -5.81
N ILE A 353 26.19 -9.25 -5.42
CA ILE A 353 26.34 -7.98 -6.12
C ILE A 353 27.80 -7.50 -6.07
N ALA A 354 28.45 -7.59 -4.90
CA ALA A 354 29.85 -7.22 -4.74
C ALA A 354 30.77 -8.10 -5.61
N GLU A 355 30.53 -9.40 -5.67
CA GLU A 355 31.29 -10.35 -6.48
C GLU A 355 31.06 -10.14 -7.98
N PHE A 356 29.82 -9.92 -8.40
CA PHE A 356 29.45 -9.60 -9.78
C PHE A 356 30.27 -8.41 -10.31
N PHE A 357 30.30 -7.31 -9.54
CA PHE A 357 31.06 -6.12 -9.94
C PHE A 357 32.57 -6.33 -9.85
N SER A 358 33.06 -7.14 -8.91
CA SER A 358 34.48 -7.50 -8.83
C SER A 358 34.94 -8.27 -10.08
N ASN A 359 34.10 -9.19 -10.57
CA ASN A 359 34.39 -10.00 -11.76
C ASN A 359 34.20 -9.23 -13.06
N LYS A 360 33.19 -8.35 -13.12
CA LYS A 360 32.83 -7.59 -14.32
C LYS A 360 32.58 -6.11 -13.98
N PRO A 361 33.65 -5.32 -13.73
CA PRO A 361 33.51 -3.90 -13.45
C PRO A 361 32.88 -3.18 -14.65
N SER A 362 31.79 -2.46 -14.43
CA SER A 362 31.02 -1.87 -15.54
C SER A 362 31.60 -0.58 -16.11
N ASN A 363 32.34 0.18 -15.30
CA ASN A 363 32.93 1.48 -15.68
C ASN A 363 34.12 1.83 -14.77
N ALA A 364 34.74 3.00 -14.98
CA ALA A 364 35.86 3.47 -14.17
C ALA A 364 35.48 3.73 -12.71
N ASP A 365 34.29 4.29 -12.46
CA ASP A 365 33.82 4.63 -11.13
C ASP A 365 33.62 3.38 -10.26
N VAL A 366 33.04 2.32 -10.83
CA VAL A 366 32.92 1.01 -10.16
C VAL A 366 34.30 0.46 -9.81
N ARG A 367 35.31 0.60 -10.68
CA ARG A 367 36.69 0.19 -10.35
C ARG A 367 37.28 0.99 -9.21
N ALA A 368 37.02 2.30 -9.16
CA ALA A 368 37.44 3.15 -8.06
C ALA A 368 36.80 2.72 -6.74
N VAL A 369 35.49 2.47 -6.73
CA VAL A 369 34.79 1.97 -5.53
C VAL A 369 35.34 0.60 -5.09
N LEU A 370 35.53 -0.35 -6.01
CA LEU A 370 36.08 -1.68 -5.72
C LEU A 370 37.47 -1.61 -5.03
N SER A 371 38.29 -0.62 -5.39
CA SER A 371 39.62 -0.43 -4.77
C SER A 371 39.57 -0.04 -3.28
N LEU A 372 38.42 0.45 -2.80
CA LEU A 372 38.19 0.88 -1.42
C LEU A 372 37.53 -0.22 -0.56
N ARG A 373 37.34 -1.43 -1.09
CA ARG A 373 36.54 -2.51 -0.47
C ARG A 373 36.95 -2.86 0.96
N SER A 374 38.26 -2.86 1.27
CA SER A 374 38.76 -3.25 2.59
C SER A 374 38.29 -2.33 3.72
N ASP A 375 37.89 -1.11 3.38
CA ASP A 375 37.71 -0.04 4.35
C ASP A 375 36.23 0.23 4.66
N LEU A 376 35.30 -0.42 3.94
CA LEU A 376 33.88 -0.07 3.93
C LEU A 376 32.97 -1.18 4.48
N GLU A 377 31.92 -0.78 5.20
CA GLU A 377 30.81 -1.67 5.54
C GLU A 377 30.14 -2.22 4.27
N LEU A 378 29.78 -3.51 4.24
CA LEU A 378 29.25 -4.17 3.04
C LEU A 378 28.01 -3.46 2.46
N PHE A 379 27.08 -3.00 3.30
CA PHE A 379 25.88 -2.30 2.82
C PHE A 379 26.24 -0.99 2.12
N PHE A 380 27.08 -0.18 2.75
CA PHE A 380 27.55 1.07 2.17
C PHE A 380 28.28 0.82 0.86
N PHE A 381 29.18 -0.18 0.84
CA PHE A 381 29.91 -0.59 -0.35
C PHE A 381 28.99 -1.01 -1.51
N VAL A 382 27.98 -1.83 -1.24
CA VAL A 382 27.01 -2.27 -2.28
C VAL A 382 26.23 -1.08 -2.85
N ILE A 383 25.78 -0.14 -2.00
CA ILE A 383 25.11 1.07 -2.49
C ILE A 383 26.04 1.93 -3.33
N GLN A 384 27.29 2.13 -2.91
CA GLN A 384 28.29 2.86 -3.71
C GLN A 384 28.55 2.20 -5.07
N LEU A 385 28.61 0.87 -5.13
CA LEU A 385 28.74 0.13 -6.39
C LEU A 385 27.53 0.36 -7.31
N LEU A 386 26.32 0.33 -6.76
CA LEU A 386 25.09 0.58 -7.53
C LEU A 386 25.06 2.00 -8.08
N MET A 387 25.36 3.01 -7.25
CA MET A 387 25.42 4.40 -7.67
C MET A 387 26.46 4.62 -8.77
N ALA A 388 27.68 4.10 -8.57
CA ALA A 388 28.74 4.14 -9.58
C ALA A 388 28.34 3.42 -10.87
N HIS A 389 27.67 2.26 -10.80
CA HIS A 389 27.19 1.52 -11.95
C HIS A 389 26.16 2.33 -12.77
N PHE A 390 25.23 3.01 -12.10
CA PHE A 390 24.20 3.82 -12.75
C PHE A 390 24.67 5.22 -13.17
N SER A 391 25.95 5.54 -12.94
CA SER A 391 26.51 6.88 -13.14
C SER A 391 25.75 7.94 -12.34
N GLU A 392 25.39 7.58 -11.11
CA GLU A 392 24.74 8.42 -10.12
C GLU A 392 25.78 8.87 -9.10
N THR A 393 25.75 10.15 -8.71
CA THR A 393 26.74 10.70 -7.77
C THR A 393 26.34 10.37 -6.35
N GLN A 394 27.33 10.14 -5.48
CA GLN A 394 27.11 9.87 -4.06
C GLN A 394 26.22 10.94 -3.41
N GLU A 395 26.48 12.22 -3.70
CA GLU A 395 25.75 13.38 -3.19
C GLU A 395 24.28 13.41 -3.65
N GLY A 396 23.94 12.59 -4.64
CA GLY A 396 22.57 12.34 -5.09
C GLY A 396 21.70 11.63 -4.06
N LEU A 397 22.28 10.96 -3.06
CA LEU A 397 21.54 10.29 -1.99
C LEU A 397 22.18 10.49 -0.61
N ILE A 398 23.51 10.52 -0.56
CA ILE A 398 24.32 10.47 0.67
C ILE A 398 25.20 11.72 0.74
N LEU A 399 25.10 12.45 1.86
CA LEU A 399 25.99 13.57 2.21
C LEU A 399 26.82 13.19 3.44
N PHE A 400 27.94 13.87 3.63
CA PHE A 400 28.80 13.71 4.80
C PHE A 400 28.89 15.01 5.60
N ALA A 401 28.90 14.88 6.91
CA ALA A 401 29.13 15.97 7.84
C ALA A 401 30.11 15.53 8.93
N ASN A 402 30.69 16.49 9.64
CA ASN A 402 31.57 16.19 10.77
C ASN A 402 30.78 15.43 11.85
N ALA A 403 31.42 14.43 12.46
CA ALA A 403 30.91 13.63 13.57
C ALA A 403 30.19 14.44 14.68
N SER A 404 30.69 15.64 15.01
CA SER A 404 30.13 16.50 16.06
C SER A 404 29.11 17.53 15.57
N SER A 405 28.74 17.52 14.27
CA SER A 405 27.84 18.52 13.70
C SER A 405 26.44 18.39 14.29
N THR A 406 25.88 19.50 14.77
CA THR A 406 24.45 19.56 15.12
C THR A 406 23.58 19.72 13.87
N ALA A 407 22.27 19.52 13.99
CA ALA A 407 21.33 19.78 12.90
C ALA A 407 21.48 21.20 12.32
N ALA A 408 21.60 22.20 13.20
CA ALA A 408 21.80 23.60 12.81
C ALA A 408 23.14 23.84 12.10
N ASP A 409 24.20 23.15 12.53
CA ASP A 409 25.50 23.24 11.83
C ASP A 409 25.41 22.67 10.42
N VAL A 410 24.73 21.53 10.25
CA VAL A 410 24.55 20.90 8.95
C VAL A 410 23.72 21.79 8.02
N GLU A 411 22.61 22.36 8.49
CA GLU A 411 21.76 23.28 7.70
C GLU A 411 22.50 24.54 7.26
N ARG A 412 23.45 25.03 8.08
CA ARG A 412 24.26 26.22 7.78
C ARG A 412 25.43 25.91 6.85
N THR A 413 26.01 24.73 6.92
CA THR A 413 27.27 24.38 6.24
C THR A 413 27.08 23.61 4.94
N LEU A 414 26.04 22.80 4.84
CA LEU A 414 25.73 22.02 3.64
C LEU A 414 24.65 22.69 2.80
N ALA A 415 24.81 22.63 1.48
CA ALA A 415 23.75 22.99 0.56
C ALA A 415 22.71 21.86 0.49
N LEU A 416 21.69 21.92 1.36
CA LEU A 416 20.66 20.90 1.47
C LEU A 416 19.63 21.03 0.33
N PRO A 417 19.48 20.02 -0.55
CA PRO A 417 18.46 20.06 -1.61
C PRO A 417 17.04 19.97 -1.04
N ALA A 418 16.06 20.34 -1.87
CA ALA A 418 14.65 20.14 -1.53
C ALA A 418 14.26 18.64 -1.44
N THR A 419 14.97 17.76 -2.15
CA THR A 419 14.74 16.31 -2.14
C THR A 419 15.45 15.63 -0.96
N PRO A 420 14.95 14.47 -0.48
CA PRO A 420 15.56 13.78 0.66
C PRO A 420 17.04 13.43 0.47
N ARG A 421 17.86 13.61 1.52
CA ARG A 421 19.25 13.14 1.59
C ARG A 421 19.54 12.49 2.94
N LEU A 422 20.25 11.37 2.91
CA LEU A 422 20.85 10.76 4.09
C LEU A 422 22.19 11.43 4.38
N ILE A 423 22.35 12.00 5.57
CA ILE A 423 23.59 12.65 6.01
C ILE A 423 24.26 11.72 7.01
N LEU A 424 25.47 11.29 6.71
CA LEU A 424 26.28 10.44 7.59
C LEU A 424 27.28 11.30 8.36
N LEU A 425 27.24 11.20 9.69
CA LEU A 425 28.15 11.90 10.59
C LEU A 425 29.26 10.93 11.00
N GLY A 426 30.49 11.27 10.64
CA GLY A 426 31.66 10.45 10.93
C GLY A 426 32.96 11.16 10.57
N GLU A 427 34.07 10.69 11.13
CA GLU A 427 35.41 11.24 10.86
C GLU A 427 35.94 10.84 9.48
N LYS A 428 35.58 9.64 9.01
CA LYS A 428 35.92 9.12 7.69
C LYS A 428 34.66 8.59 6.99
N PRO A 429 34.34 9.08 5.79
CA PRO A 429 33.21 8.59 5.00
C PRO A 429 33.22 7.06 4.85
N GLY A 430 32.17 6.38 5.33
CA GLY A 430 31.95 4.95 5.09
C GLY A 430 32.64 3.95 6.02
N ILE A 431 33.40 4.41 7.03
CA ILE A 431 34.17 3.52 7.93
C ILE A 431 33.55 3.44 9.34
N CYS A 432 33.26 4.59 9.95
CA CYS A 432 32.67 4.67 11.29
C CYS A 432 31.58 5.75 11.28
N ILE A 433 30.33 5.31 11.17
CA ILE A 433 29.17 6.19 11.28
C ILE A 433 28.85 6.31 12.76
N GLN A 434 29.00 7.52 13.30
CA GLN A 434 28.65 7.78 14.70
C GLN A 434 27.16 8.12 14.83
N GLN A 435 26.60 8.76 13.81
CA GLN A 435 25.19 9.09 13.73
C GLN A 435 24.78 9.35 12.29
N TRP A 436 23.48 9.37 12.01
CA TRP A 436 22.95 9.86 10.75
C TRP A 436 21.80 10.82 10.97
N MET A 437 21.60 11.70 9.99
CA MET A 437 20.48 12.64 9.91
C MET A 437 19.83 12.53 8.54
N ILE A 438 18.59 12.99 8.40
CA ILE A 438 17.92 13.12 7.11
C ILE A 438 17.50 14.56 6.90
N SER A 439 17.87 15.09 5.73
CA SER A 439 17.34 16.37 5.26
C SER A 439 16.23 16.16 4.26
N PHE A 440 15.22 17.04 4.29
CA PHE A 440 14.16 17.13 3.29
C PHE A 440 13.59 18.55 3.28
N GLU A 441 13.30 19.12 2.10
CA GLU A 441 12.91 20.53 1.92
C GLU A 441 13.92 21.51 2.53
N GLY A 442 15.22 21.22 2.41
CA GLY A 442 16.30 22.11 2.84
C GLY A 442 16.59 22.14 4.35
N GLN A 443 15.97 21.26 5.13
CA GLN A 443 16.08 21.24 6.59
C GLN A 443 16.26 19.81 7.12
N ILE A 444 16.79 19.66 8.33
CA ILE A 444 16.95 18.38 9.03
C ILE A 444 15.64 18.00 9.69
N ILE A 445 15.06 16.91 9.21
CA ILE A 445 13.73 16.45 9.63
C ILE A 445 13.77 15.28 10.59
N CYS A 446 14.84 14.47 10.59
CA CYS A 446 14.98 13.28 11.43
C CYS A 446 16.45 13.03 11.75
N ALA A 447 16.73 12.52 12.95
CA ALA A 447 18.03 12.01 13.35
C ALA A 447 17.90 10.56 13.81
N GLY A 448 18.90 9.74 13.50
CA GLY A 448 18.95 8.34 13.87
C GLY A 448 19.30 8.11 15.33
N ILE A 449 18.68 7.10 15.94
CA ILE A 449 19.05 6.58 17.26
C ILE A 449 20.06 5.44 17.09
N GLN A 450 19.90 4.63 16.04
CA GLN A 450 20.82 3.55 15.71
C GLN A 450 21.91 4.06 14.76
N PRO A 451 23.19 4.03 15.14
CA PRO A 451 24.27 4.60 14.33
C PRO A 451 24.77 3.62 13.26
N SER A 452 23.89 3.23 12.33
CA SER A 452 24.26 2.35 11.20
C SER A 452 23.85 2.93 9.86
N PHE A 453 24.63 2.67 8.81
CA PHE A 453 24.27 3.07 7.45
C PHE A 453 22.90 2.51 7.05
N LEU A 454 22.69 1.24 7.36
CA LEU A 454 21.48 0.51 7.00
C LEU A 454 20.22 1.13 7.60
N SER A 455 20.27 1.54 8.87
CA SER A 455 19.12 2.19 9.51
C SER A 455 18.83 3.57 8.90
N GLY A 456 19.87 4.35 8.59
CA GLY A 456 19.71 5.61 7.87
C GLY A 456 19.13 5.42 6.47
N LEU A 457 19.59 4.39 5.74
CA LEU A 457 19.09 4.05 4.41
C LEU A 457 17.61 3.64 4.45
N ALA A 458 17.23 2.83 5.43
CA ALA A 458 15.83 2.45 5.66
C ALA A 458 14.97 3.70 5.91
N ALA A 459 15.43 4.61 6.75
CA ALA A 459 14.67 5.81 7.10
C ALA A 459 14.54 6.79 5.93
N VAL A 460 15.60 7.03 5.16
CA VAL A 460 15.51 7.90 3.96
C VAL A 460 14.66 7.25 2.87
N PHE A 461 14.71 5.92 2.72
CA PHE A 461 13.86 5.22 1.76
C PHE A 461 12.38 5.30 2.16
N ALA A 462 12.08 5.16 3.45
CA ALA A 462 10.72 5.28 3.98
C ALA A 462 10.07 6.63 3.64
N ILE A 463 10.83 7.73 3.67
CA ILE A 463 10.34 9.09 3.37
C ILE A 463 9.66 9.20 2.00
N PHE A 464 10.17 8.51 0.96
CA PHE A 464 9.57 8.57 -0.38
C PHE A 464 8.15 7.99 -0.42
N TYR A 465 7.83 7.10 0.50
CA TYR A 465 6.52 6.47 0.64
C TYR A 465 5.68 7.24 1.65
N THR A 466 6.24 7.50 2.84
CA THR A 466 5.58 8.23 3.92
C THR A 466 5.12 9.60 3.46
N PHE A 467 5.93 10.39 2.77
CA PHE A 467 5.54 11.74 2.32
C PHE A 467 5.11 11.80 0.85
N ASN A 468 4.89 10.62 0.23
CA ASN A 468 4.49 10.48 -1.17
C ASN A 468 5.36 11.33 -2.13
N VAL A 469 6.68 11.16 -2.04
CA VAL A 469 7.67 11.92 -2.81
C VAL A 469 8.21 11.06 -3.95
N GLU A 470 8.51 11.68 -5.09
CA GLU A 470 9.24 11.01 -6.18
C GLU A 470 10.72 10.83 -5.81
N TYR A 471 11.37 9.80 -6.36
CA TYR A 471 12.83 9.67 -6.23
C TYR A 471 13.51 10.83 -6.95
N GLN A 472 14.52 11.37 -6.29
CA GLN A 472 15.37 12.37 -6.88
C GLN A 472 16.09 11.83 -8.12
N ALA A 473 16.27 12.67 -9.13
CA ALA A 473 16.83 12.25 -10.40
C ALA A 473 18.29 11.78 -10.27
N GLU A 474 19.01 12.29 -9.28
CA GLU A 474 20.43 12.01 -9.02
C GLU A 474 20.67 10.60 -8.47
N ALA A 475 19.65 9.91 -7.96
CA ALA A 475 19.74 8.56 -7.38
C ALA A 475 18.57 7.64 -7.78
N ALA A 476 17.83 8.00 -8.84
CA ALA A 476 16.58 7.35 -9.20
C ALA A 476 16.74 5.87 -9.55
N CYS A 477 17.81 5.48 -10.26
CA CYS A 477 18.08 4.09 -10.62
C CYS A 477 18.49 3.27 -9.39
N THR A 478 19.33 3.81 -8.53
CA THR A 478 19.72 3.14 -7.28
C THR A 478 18.51 2.92 -6.37
N LEU A 479 17.68 3.94 -6.17
CA LEU A 479 16.46 3.83 -5.36
C LEU A 479 15.45 2.85 -5.98
N GLU A 480 15.28 2.86 -7.30
CA GLU A 480 14.43 1.90 -8.01
C GLU A 480 14.99 0.46 -7.94
N PHE A 481 16.32 0.29 -7.90
CA PHE A 481 16.95 -1.00 -7.67
C PHE A 481 16.68 -1.50 -6.24
N ILE A 482 16.92 -0.67 -5.22
CA ILE A 482 16.65 -0.99 -3.81
C ILE A 482 15.21 -1.43 -3.63
N GLN A 483 14.28 -0.63 -4.16
CA GLN A 483 12.85 -0.90 -4.11
C GLN A 483 12.49 -2.29 -4.65
N ARG A 484 13.04 -2.66 -5.81
CA ARG A 484 12.70 -3.91 -6.49
C ARG A 484 13.42 -5.13 -5.95
N ARG A 485 14.74 -5.00 -5.75
CA ARG A 485 15.62 -6.10 -5.37
C ARG A 485 15.68 -6.31 -3.87
N PHE A 486 15.71 -5.24 -3.09
CA PHE A 486 15.90 -5.33 -1.64
C PHE A 486 14.61 -5.22 -0.84
N ILE A 487 13.65 -4.40 -1.27
CA ILE A 487 12.36 -4.28 -0.56
C ILE A 487 11.32 -5.24 -1.15
N GLY A 488 11.48 -5.63 -2.42
CA GLY A 488 10.54 -6.51 -3.11
C GLY A 488 9.28 -5.81 -3.62
N ILE A 489 9.26 -4.47 -3.66
CA ILE A 489 8.13 -3.70 -4.19
C ILE A 489 8.27 -3.58 -5.72
N ASN A 490 7.44 -4.32 -6.44
CA ASN A 490 7.60 -4.58 -7.88
C ASN A 490 6.32 -4.33 -8.72
N PRO A 491 5.73 -3.14 -8.73
CA PRO A 491 4.63 -2.84 -9.63
C PRO A 491 5.08 -2.75 -11.09
N GLU A 492 4.11 -2.94 -11.98
CA GLU A 492 4.28 -3.09 -13.43
C GLU A 492 4.96 -1.90 -14.13
N LYS A 493 5.03 -0.74 -13.47
CA LYS A 493 5.57 0.53 -13.99
C LYS A 493 6.50 1.17 -12.96
N GLY A 494 7.64 1.72 -13.39
CA GLY A 494 8.53 2.52 -12.55
C GLY A 494 8.15 3.99 -12.65
N THR A 495 7.49 4.54 -11.64
CA THR A 495 6.96 5.92 -11.66
C THR A 495 7.72 6.89 -10.76
N LYS A 496 8.57 6.40 -9.86
CA LYS A 496 9.31 7.25 -8.93
C LYS A 496 10.54 7.94 -9.56
N GLY A 497 10.94 7.65 -10.81
CA GLY A 497 12.10 8.29 -11.47
C GLY A 497 11.76 9.28 -12.61
N GLY A 498 12.09 10.57 -12.45
CA GLY A 498 12.15 11.55 -13.56
C GLY A 498 13.38 11.32 -14.46
N ARG A 499 13.48 11.61 -15.76
CA ARG A 499 12.78 12.50 -16.72
C ARG A 499 12.63 11.85 -18.11
N ASP A 500 11.82 12.45 -18.99
CA ASP A 500 12.22 12.89 -20.34
C ASP A 500 11.13 13.81 -20.95
N VAL A 501 11.50 15.06 -21.24
CA VAL A 501 10.73 15.99 -22.07
C VAL A 501 11.55 16.23 -23.33
N SER A 502 11.07 15.78 -24.49
CA SER A 502 11.64 16.15 -25.79
C SER A 502 11.17 17.57 -26.15
N LYS A 503 12.11 18.51 -26.24
CA LYS A 503 11.87 19.94 -26.50
C LYS A 503 11.63 20.31 -27.98
N ARG A 504 11.20 19.40 -28.88
CA ARG A 504 11.18 19.74 -30.33
C ARG A 504 9.95 19.44 -31.18
N THR A 505 8.92 18.75 -30.71
CA THR A 505 7.86 18.30 -31.66
C THR A 505 6.41 18.40 -31.20
N GLY A 506 6.09 18.88 -29.99
CA GLY A 506 4.68 19.03 -29.57
C GLY A 506 3.85 17.73 -29.61
N LYS A 507 4.48 16.57 -29.83
CA LYS A 507 3.88 15.24 -29.83
C LYS A 507 4.35 14.51 -28.58
N VAL A 508 3.39 13.97 -27.84
CA VAL A 508 3.62 13.15 -26.65
C VAL A 508 4.15 11.78 -27.10
N PRO A 509 5.35 11.33 -26.74
CA PRO A 509 5.55 9.90 -26.62
C PRO A 509 4.83 9.48 -25.34
N GLN A 510 3.62 8.95 -25.47
CA GLN A 510 2.98 8.18 -24.41
C GLN A 510 3.75 6.86 -24.29
N LYS A 511 4.96 6.90 -23.72
CA LYS A 511 5.55 5.71 -23.12
C LYS A 511 5.42 5.87 -21.61
N LYS A 512 4.31 5.33 -21.08
CA LYS A 512 4.17 5.00 -19.66
C LYS A 512 5.42 4.18 -19.28
N LYS A 513 6.30 4.69 -18.42
CA LYS A 513 7.60 4.06 -18.15
C LYS A 513 7.40 2.71 -17.47
N THR A 514 7.70 1.64 -18.22
CA THR A 514 8.11 0.34 -17.68
C THR A 514 9.34 0.51 -16.79
N VAL A 515 9.65 -0.51 -16.00
CA VAL A 515 10.93 -0.71 -15.28
C VAL A 515 12.09 -0.02 -16.00
N ASN A 516 12.83 0.85 -15.30
CA ASN A 516 13.97 1.56 -15.89
C ASN A 516 14.92 0.55 -16.55
N THR A 517 15.23 0.76 -17.82
CA THR A 517 15.96 -0.23 -18.63
C THR A 517 17.35 -0.54 -18.06
N ARG A 518 18.00 0.44 -17.41
CA ARG A 518 19.29 0.23 -16.74
C ARG A 518 19.13 -0.70 -15.53
N VAL A 519 18.12 -0.45 -14.71
CA VAL A 519 17.77 -1.30 -13.54
C VAL A 519 17.37 -2.70 -14.00
N ALA A 520 16.50 -2.82 -15.00
CA ALA A 520 16.09 -4.09 -15.58
C ALA A 520 17.29 -4.89 -16.12
N SER A 521 18.21 -4.22 -16.80
CA SER A 521 19.41 -4.86 -17.34
C SER A 521 20.33 -5.36 -16.23
N LEU A 522 20.51 -4.62 -15.14
CA LEU A 522 21.33 -5.06 -14.02
C LEU A 522 20.68 -6.25 -13.30
N LEU A 523 19.38 -6.17 -13.02
CA LEU A 523 18.64 -7.28 -12.41
C LEU A 523 18.75 -8.56 -13.22
N LYS A 524 18.62 -8.47 -14.56
CA LYS A 524 18.83 -9.62 -15.44
C LYS A 524 20.25 -10.18 -15.36
N LYS A 525 21.26 -9.32 -15.43
CA LYS A 525 22.67 -9.75 -15.36
C LYS A 525 23.03 -10.40 -14.03
N LEU A 526 22.43 -9.96 -12.93
CA LEU A 526 22.60 -10.57 -11.62
C LEU A 526 21.91 -11.93 -11.56
N MET A 527 20.68 -12.06 -12.09
CA MET A 527 20.02 -13.37 -12.20
C MET A 527 20.78 -14.37 -13.08
N ASP A 528 21.46 -13.91 -14.13
CA ASP A 528 22.29 -14.75 -15.00
C ASP A 528 23.66 -15.10 -14.34
N PHE A 529 24.03 -14.42 -13.25
CA PHE A 529 25.28 -14.62 -12.52
C PHE A 529 25.11 -15.49 -11.26
N GLU A 530 23.95 -15.40 -10.61
CA GLU A 530 23.45 -16.28 -9.54
C GLU A 530 23.22 -17.71 -10.05
#